data_AF-A0A842JJA1-F1
#
_entry.id   AF-A0A842JJA1-F1
#
_cell.length_a   1.000
_cell.length_b   1.000
_cell.length_c   1.000
_cell.angle_alpha   90.00
_cell.angle_beta   90.00
_cell.angle_gamma   90.00
#
_symmetry.space_group_name_H-M   'P 1'
#
loop_
_entity.id
_entity.type
_entity.pdbx_description
1 polymer ?
#
loop_
_entity_poly.entity_id
_entity_poly.type
_entity_poly.pdbx_seq_one_letter_code
_entity_poly.pdbx_strand_id
1 'polypeptide(L)'
;MSRKVFVVDVDRCNGCHSCQIACKDEHCGTAWLPYAAEQPDTGQFWCKVQEEVHGSVPKVNITYTPIIGAQSDAVRDYAPELLMDRDDGLIVIDPKKAKGRKDLADEFEGIYWNEALEIPQGCTGCAHLIDDGWSVPRCVDACPVGGLRFGDESEFAEEIGKAERLDPESNVYYLNLPKRWVAGQVIDDAADEVVIGAKVSLEPLGGSFEALETTTDEFGDFWFRNLKEADYRLTVSAAGYAPREQTASTKEADCNAGMVLLEKSA
;
A
#
# COMPACT_ATOMS: atom_id res chain seq x y z
N MET A 1 -20.44 -13.56 -15.18
CA MET A 1 -19.77 -14.40 -14.17
C MET A 1 -19.76 -13.64 -12.85
N SER A 2 -19.18 -14.17 -11.77
CA SER A 2 -18.92 -13.33 -10.59
C SER A 2 -17.80 -12.34 -10.92
N ARG A 3 -17.84 -11.15 -10.31
CA ARG A 3 -16.85 -10.09 -10.54
C ARG A 3 -15.51 -10.51 -9.97
N LYS A 4 -14.44 -10.42 -10.76
CA LYS A 4 -13.07 -10.69 -10.34
C LYS A 4 -12.47 -9.49 -9.64
N VAL A 5 -11.76 -9.74 -8.55
CA VAL A 5 -11.13 -8.72 -7.71
C VAL A 5 -9.70 -9.12 -7.37
N PHE A 6 -8.89 -8.12 -7.03
CA PHE A 6 -7.59 -8.29 -6.41
C PHE A 6 -7.67 -7.91 -4.94
N VAL A 7 -7.06 -8.70 -4.07
CA VAL A 7 -6.85 -8.35 -2.66
C VAL A 7 -5.36 -8.28 -2.39
N VAL A 8 -4.90 -7.13 -1.92
CA VAL A 8 -3.52 -6.79 -1.63
C VAL A 8 -3.37 -6.61 -0.12
N ASP A 9 -2.71 -7.55 0.55
CA ASP A 9 -2.33 -7.43 1.96
C ASP A 9 -0.94 -6.81 2.08
N VAL A 10 -0.92 -5.51 2.40
CA VAL A 10 0.31 -4.70 2.40
C VAL A 10 1.25 -5.10 3.54
N ASP A 11 0.72 -5.56 4.67
CA ASP A 11 1.51 -6.01 5.83
C ASP A 11 2.36 -7.26 5.52
N ARG A 12 1.95 -8.05 4.53
CA ARG A 12 2.72 -9.22 4.06
C ARG A 12 3.78 -8.88 3.04
N CYS A 13 3.70 -7.73 2.38
CA CYS A 13 4.57 -7.41 1.27
C CYS A 13 5.99 -7.10 1.74
N ASN A 14 6.95 -7.91 1.30
CA ASN A 14 8.36 -7.78 1.66
C ASN A 14 9.22 -7.08 0.59
N GLY A 15 8.60 -6.48 -0.42
CA GLY A 15 9.33 -5.77 -1.46
C GLY A 15 10.20 -6.64 -2.37
N CYS A 16 9.91 -7.93 -2.53
CA CYS A 16 10.72 -8.80 -3.42
C CYS A 16 10.59 -8.51 -4.92
N HIS A 17 9.62 -7.67 -5.33
CA HIS A 17 9.31 -7.32 -6.73
C HIS A 17 8.96 -8.50 -7.66
N SER A 18 8.75 -9.72 -7.15
CA SER A 18 8.41 -10.90 -7.96
C SER A 18 7.16 -10.69 -8.81
N CYS A 19 6.14 -10.02 -8.29
CA CYS A 19 4.91 -9.70 -9.02
C CYS A 19 5.14 -8.77 -10.23
N GLN A 20 5.97 -7.75 -10.04
CA GLN A 20 6.35 -6.80 -11.07
C GLN A 20 7.20 -7.46 -12.16
N ILE A 21 8.17 -8.29 -11.77
CA ILE A 21 9.03 -9.04 -12.68
C ILE A 21 8.22 -10.08 -13.45
N ALA A 22 7.31 -10.81 -12.81
CA ALA A 22 6.47 -11.80 -13.48
C ALA A 22 5.52 -11.16 -14.52
N CYS A 23 5.03 -9.95 -14.25
CA CYS A 23 4.25 -9.20 -15.25
C CYS A 23 5.11 -8.81 -16.46
N LYS A 24 6.37 -8.41 -16.23
CA LYS A 24 7.33 -8.11 -17.30
C LYS A 24 7.69 -9.36 -18.10
N ASP A 25 7.98 -10.47 -17.43
CA ASP A 25 8.31 -11.75 -18.06
C ASP A 25 7.19 -12.24 -18.99
N GLU A 26 5.93 -12.06 -18.58
CA GLU A 26 4.76 -12.46 -19.37
C GLU A 26 4.50 -11.56 -20.58
N HIS A 27 4.84 -10.27 -20.51
CA HIS A 27 4.36 -9.26 -21.48
C HIS A 27 5.45 -8.53 -22.27
N CYS A 28 6.71 -8.53 -21.83
CA CYS A 28 7.83 -8.01 -22.61
C CYS A 28 8.28 -9.04 -23.65
N GLY A 29 8.57 -8.59 -24.87
CA GLY A 29 8.88 -9.50 -25.99
C GLY A 29 7.71 -10.33 -26.50
N THR A 30 6.52 -10.21 -25.90
CA THR A 30 5.37 -11.10 -26.18
C THR A 30 4.07 -10.32 -26.32
N ALA A 31 3.36 -10.55 -27.44
CA ALA A 31 2.02 -10.01 -27.67
C ALA A 31 0.97 -11.12 -27.55
N TRP A 32 -0.08 -10.85 -26.78
CA TRP A 32 -1.21 -11.74 -26.51
C TRP A 32 -2.48 -11.19 -27.15
N LEU A 33 -2.46 -10.92 -28.45
CA LEU A 33 -3.65 -10.34 -29.11
C LEU A 33 -4.82 -11.35 -29.10
N PRO A 34 -6.06 -10.91 -28.81
CA PRO A 34 -6.50 -9.51 -28.70
C PRO A 34 -6.31 -8.85 -27.32
N TYR A 35 -5.87 -9.57 -26.29
CA TYR A 35 -5.82 -9.10 -24.90
C TYR A 35 -4.80 -8.00 -24.64
N ALA A 36 -3.58 -8.15 -25.15
CA ALA A 36 -2.49 -7.22 -24.89
C ALA A 36 -1.52 -7.21 -26.06
N ALA A 37 -1.11 -6.01 -26.49
CA ALA A 37 0.12 -5.87 -27.26
C ALA A 37 1.33 -5.92 -26.31
N GLU A 38 2.52 -6.12 -26.88
CA GLU A 38 3.77 -6.20 -26.13
C GLU A 38 3.98 -4.99 -25.21
N GLN A 39 4.39 -5.27 -23.97
CA GLN A 39 4.81 -4.26 -23.01
C GLN A 39 6.27 -3.88 -23.29
N PRO A 40 6.64 -2.58 -23.31
CA PRO A 40 8.04 -2.17 -23.40
C PRO A 40 8.86 -2.66 -22.20
N ASP A 41 10.15 -2.97 -22.40
CA ASP A 41 11.06 -3.41 -21.34
C ASP A 41 11.13 -2.41 -20.17
N THR A 42 11.11 -1.11 -20.47
CA THR A 42 11.25 -0.02 -19.48
C THR A 42 10.08 0.96 -19.53
N GLY A 43 9.88 1.72 -18.44
CA GLY A 43 8.96 2.86 -18.38
C GLY A 43 7.51 2.51 -18.03
N GLN A 44 7.04 1.31 -18.38
CA GLN A 44 5.71 0.83 -17.98
C GLN A 44 5.80 -0.23 -16.88
N PHE A 45 4.95 -0.13 -15.86
CA PHE A 45 4.83 -1.10 -14.78
C PHE A 45 3.35 -1.36 -14.49
N TRP A 46 2.73 -2.28 -15.23
CA TRP A 46 1.30 -2.59 -15.07
C TRP A 46 0.96 -3.17 -13.70
N CYS A 47 1.93 -3.84 -13.07
CA CYS A 47 1.98 -4.11 -11.64
C CYS A 47 3.27 -3.47 -11.09
N LYS A 48 3.16 -2.41 -10.29
CA LYS A 48 4.30 -1.66 -9.74
C LYS A 48 4.34 -1.82 -8.23
N VAL A 49 5.48 -2.24 -7.67
CA VAL A 49 5.65 -2.15 -6.22
C VAL A 49 6.16 -0.74 -5.88
N GLN A 50 5.32 0.03 -5.19
CA GLN A 50 5.69 1.34 -4.66
C GLN A 50 6.36 1.16 -3.29
N GLU A 51 7.55 1.73 -3.15
CA GLU A 51 8.29 1.77 -1.89
C GLU A 51 8.13 3.15 -1.25
N GLU A 52 7.80 3.17 0.03
CA GLU A 52 7.79 4.39 0.85
C GLU A 52 8.59 4.15 2.12
N VAL A 53 9.59 5.00 2.36
CA VAL A 53 10.37 5.02 3.60
C VAL A 53 9.71 6.00 4.55
N HIS A 54 9.38 5.56 5.76
CA HIS A 54 8.80 6.45 6.77
C HIS A 54 9.67 6.59 8.01
N GLY A 55 9.47 7.71 8.69
CA GLY A 55 10.22 8.09 9.88
C GLY A 55 11.63 8.59 9.55
N SER A 56 12.55 8.36 10.49
CA SER A 56 13.94 8.79 10.39
C SER A 56 14.81 7.94 11.30
N VAL A 57 16.11 7.81 11.00
CA VAL A 57 17.02 7.04 11.85
C VAL A 57 16.97 7.57 13.31
N PRO A 58 16.80 6.70 14.34
CA PRO A 58 16.76 5.24 14.26
C PRO A 58 15.35 4.60 14.14
N LYS A 59 14.25 5.37 14.19
CA LYS A 59 12.89 4.84 14.02
C LYS A 59 12.46 4.96 12.56
N VAL A 60 12.70 3.89 11.81
CA VAL A 60 12.38 3.81 10.38
C VAL A 60 11.53 2.56 10.11
N ASN A 61 10.58 2.67 9.19
CA ASN A 61 9.93 1.54 8.55
C ASN A 61 9.87 1.78 7.04
N ILE A 62 9.68 0.69 6.28
CA ILE A 62 9.50 0.76 4.84
C ILE A 62 8.20 0.04 4.53
N THR A 63 7.35 0.67 3.73
CA THR A 63 6.14 0.03 3.20
C THR A 63 6.31 -0.27 1.73
N TYR A 64 5.85 -1.46 1.33
CA TYR A 64 5.84 -1.90 -0.06
C TYR A 64 4.40 -2.12 -0.51
N THR A 65 3.88 -1.28 -1.39
CA THR A 65 2.50 -1.34 -1.87
C THR A 65 2.47 -1.76 -3.35
N PRO A 66 2.05 -2.99 -3.67
CA PRO A 66 1.80 -3.39 -5.06
C PRO A 66 0.59 -2.64 -5.64
N ILE A 67 0.82 -1.82 -6.66
CA ILE A 67 -0.18 -1.08 -7.42
C ILE A 67 -0.50 -1.86 -8.69
N ILE A 68 -1.78 -2.19 -8.88
CA ILE A 68 -2.29 -2.87 -10.07
C ILE A 68 -3.09 -1.85 -10.89
N GLY A 69 -2.53 -1.40 -12.01
CA GLY A 69 -3.11 -0.31 -12.81
C GLY A 69 -4.34 -0.73 -13.64
N ALA A 70 -5.07 0.25 -14.17
CA ALA A 70 -6.21 0.08 -15.10
C ALA A 70 -7.45 -0.70 -14.62
N GLN A 71 -7.39 -1.42 -13.50
CA GLN A 71 -8.49 -2.25 -12.99
C GLN A 71 -9.53 -1.41 -12.22
N SER A 72 -10.16 -0.45 -12.92
CA SER A 72 -11.13 0.49 -12.36
C SER A 72 -12.33 0.70 -13.28
N ASP A 73 -13.53 0.75 -12.69
CA ASP A 73 -14.76 1.07 -13.42
C ASP A 73 -14.75 2.50 -13.97
N ALA A 74 -13.97 3.41 -13.40
CA ALA A 74 -13.79 4.75 -13.96
C ALA A 74 -13.26 4.71 -15.41
N VAL A 75 -12.37 3.77 -15.72
CA VAL A 75 -11.87 3.55 -17.10
C VAL A 75 -12.98 3.02 -18.00
N ARG A 76 -13.82 2.13 -17.49
CA ARG A 76 -14.98 1.56 -18.20
C ARG A 76 -16.03 2.63 -18.49
N ASP A 77 -16.30 3.52 -17.56
CA ASP A 77 -17.27 4.59 -17.71
C ASP A 77 -16.76 5.68 -18.67
N TYR A 78 -15.45 5.93 -18.68
CA TYR A 78 -14.82 6.91 -19.55
C TYR A 78 -14.77 6.50 -21.03
N ALA A 79 -14.40 5.24 -21.32
CA ALA A 79 -14.22 4.75 -22.69
C ALA A 79 -14.66 3.28 -22.87
N PRO A 80 -15.93 2.94 -22.64
CA PRO A 80 -16.42 1.56 -22.69
C PRO A 80 -16.22 0.92 -24.07
N GLU A 81 -16.24 1.72 -25.14
CA GLU A 81 -16.07 1.25 -26.51
C GLU A 81 -14.68 0.66 -26.79
N LEU A 82 -13.67 1.07 -26.01
CA LEU A 82 -12.29 0.61 -26.15
C LEU A 82 -12.00 -0.68 -25.39
N LEU A 83 -12.90 -1.11 -24.52
CA LEU A 83 -12.69 -2.31 -23.72
C LEU A 83 -13.13 -3.57 -24.45
N MET A 84 -12.57 -4.69 -24.03
CA MET A 84 -13.12 -6.01 -24.36
C MET A 84 -14.43 -6.23 -23.61
N ASP A 85 -15.41 -6.83 -24.28
CA ASP A 85 -16.67 -7.21 -23.66
C ASP A 85 -16.45 -8.46 -22.80
N ARG A 86 -16.61 -8.32 -21.48
CA ARG A 86 -16.37 -9.36 -20.48
C ARG A 86 -17.36 -9.21 -19.34
N ASP A 87 -17.83 -10.34 -18.82
CA ASP A 87 -18.82 -10.42 -17.76
C ASP A 87 -18.22 -10.80 -16.39
N ASP A 88 -16.89 -10.90 -16.33
CA ASP A 88 -16.09 -11.16 -15.12
C ASP A 88 -15.58 -9.88 -14.46
N GLY A 89 -15.88 -8.71 -15.02
CA GLY A 89 -15.53 -7.41 -14.44
C GLY A 89 -14.07 -6.98 -14.63
N LEU A 90 -13.20 -7.80 -15.23
CA LEU A 90 -11.85 -7.36 -15.59
C LEU A 90 -11.90 -6.21 -16.59
N ILE A 91 -11.05 -5.21 -16.39
CA ILE A 91 -10.85 -4.12 -17.36
C ILE A 91 -9.72 -4.54 -18.28
N VAL A 92 -10.02 -4.71 -19.58
CA VAL A 92 -9.04 -5.06 -20.59
C VAL A 92 -9.19 -4.11 -21.77
N ILE A 93 -8.20 -3.25 -21.95
CA ILE A 93 -8.14 -2.27 -23.05
C ILE A 93 -7.78 -3.02 -24.33
N ASP A 94 -8.68 -3.02 -25.32
CA ASP A 94 -8.42 -3.63 -26.63
C ASP A 94 -7.35 -2.81 -27.38
N PRO A 95 -6.16 -3.37 -27.64
CA PRO A 95 -5.06 -2.63 -28.26
C PRO A 95 -5.39 -2.08 -29.65
N LYS A 96 -6.29 -2.75 -30.40
CA LYS A 96 -6.68 -2.33 -31.73
C LYS A 96 -7.65 -1.16 -31.67
N LYS A 97 -8.65 -1.22 -30.78
CA LYS A 97 -9.62 -0.13 -30.63
C LYS A 97 -9.02 1.12 -30.00
N ALA A 98 -8.11 0.94 -29.04
CA ALA A 98 -7.52 2.03 -28.26
C ALA A 98 -6.38 2.77 -28.98
N LYS A 99 -6.02 2.40 -30.22
CA LYS A 99 -4.96 3.07 -30.96
C LYS A 99 -5.23 4.56 -31.14
N GLY A 100 -4.26 5.39 -30.78
CA GLY A 100 -4.34 6.85 -30.80
C GLY A 100 -5.00 7.48 -29.58
N ARG A 101 -5.52 6.69 -28.63
CA ARG A 101 -6.21 7.20 -27.42
C ARG A 101 -5.25 7.44 -26.27
N LYS A 102 -4.37 8.42 -26.44
CA LYS A 102 -3.40 8.84 -25.41
C LYS A 102 -4.07 9.39 -24.15
N ASP A 103 -5.27 9.93 -24.30
CA ASP A 103 -6.10 10.48 -23.22
C ASP A 103 -6.31 9.52 -22.05
N LEU A 104 -6.39 8.20 -22.28
CA LEU A 104 -6.53 7.25 -21.18
C LEU A 104 -5.29 7.22 -20.26
N ALA A 105 -4.09 7.40 -20.81
CA ALA A 105 -2.87 7.41 -20.00
C ALA A 105 -2.65 8.76 -19.28
N ASP A 106 -3.24 9.85 -19.80
CA ASP A 106 -3.20 11.16 -19.18
C ASP A 106 -4.25 11.27 -18.04
N GLU A 107 -5.39 10.58 -18.18
CA GLU A 107 -6.50 10.60 -17.22
C GLU A 107 -6.30 9.63 -16.05
N PHE A 108 -5.79 8.41 -16.30
CA PHE A 108 -5.78 7.34 -15.31
C PHE A 108 -4.37 6.92 -14.89
N GLU A 109 -4.12 6.97 -13.59
CA GLU A 109 -2.89 6.41 -13.02
C GLU A 109 -2.82 4.88 -13.25
N GLY A 110 -1.63 4.39 -13.58
CA GLY A 110 -1.43 2.97 -13.89
C GLY A 110 -1.84 2.54 -15.30
N ILE A 111 -2.37 3.47 -16.13
CA ILE A 111 -2.40 3.34 -17.59
C ILE A 111 -1.20 4.11 -18.15
N TYR A 112 -0.48 3.48 -19.07
CA TYR A 112 0.73 3.99 -19.67
C TYR A 112 0.54 4.16 -21.18
N TRP A 113 1.05 5.24 -21.73
CA TRP A 113 1.13 5.40 -23.18
C TRP A 113 2.35 4.66 -23.75
N ASN A 114 2.12 3.82 -24.75
CA ASN A 114 3.18 3.20 -25.54
C ASN A 114 3.46 4.05 -26.78
N GLU A 115 4.58 4.77 -26.78
CA GLU A 115 4.95 5.66 -27.89
C GLU A 115 5.20 4.91 -29.21
N ALA A 116 5.72 3.68 -29.17
CA ALA A 116 6.04 2.93 -30.39
C ALA A 116 4.80 2.33 -31.06
N LEU A 117 3.83 1.88 -30.26
CA LEU A 117 2.60 1.26 -30.74
C LEU A 117 1.43 2.25 -30.86
N GLU A 118 1.58 3.43 -30.26
CA GLU A 118 0.57 4.48 -30.17
C GLU A 118 -0.73 3.98 -29.51
N ILE A 119 -0.61 3.28 -28.39
CA ILE A 119 -1.75 2.71 -27.63
C ILE A 119 -1.58 2.98 -26.12
N PRO A 120 -2.67 3.15 -25.36
CA PRO A 120 -2.64 3.04 -23.92
C PRO A 120 -2.56 1.56 -23.50
N GLN A 121 -1.80 1.28 -22.44
CA GLN A 121 -1.58 -0.06 -21.90
C GLN A 121 -1.64 -0.04 -20.37
N GLY A 122 -2.14 -1.10 -19.76
CA GLY A 122 -2.21 -1.26 -18.32
C GLY A 122 -2.40 -2.74 -17.96
N CYS A 123 -2.64 -3.03 -16.68
CA CYS A 123 -2.92 -4.42 -16.28
C CYS A 123 -4.15 -4.93 -17.01
N THR A 124 -4.07 -6.15 -17.53
CA THR A 124 -5.19 -6.85 -18.19
C THR A 124 -5.83 -7.91 -17.29
N GLY A 125 -5.41 -7.99 -16.02
CA GLY A 125 -5.71 -9.11 -15.14
C GLY A 125 -5.20 -10.45 -15.68
N CYS A 126 -4.19 -10.44 -16.57
CA CYS A 126 -3.75 -11.59 -17.35
C CYS A 126 -4.93 -12.37 -17.97
N ALA A 127 -5.93 -11.65 -18.50
CA ALA A 127 -7.16 -12.25 -19.02
C ALA A 127 -6.91 -13.36 -20.04
N HIS A 128 -5.81 -13.31 -20.80
CA HIS A 128 -5.40 -14.38 -21.72
C HIS A 128 -5.11 -15.70 -21.01
N LEU A 129 -4.54 -15.68 -19.80
CA LEU A 129 -4.30 -16.87 -18.99
C LEU A 129 -5.58 -17.36 -18.32
N ILE A 130 -6.39 -16.43 -17.81
CA ILE A 130 -7.66 -16.77 -17.15
C ILE A 130 -8.60 -17.47 -18.15
N ASP A 131 -8.66 -16.98 -19.38
CA ASP A 131 -9.44 -17.60 -20.46
C ASP A 131 -8.85 -18.95 -20.93
N ASP A 132 -7.54 -19.16 -20.73
CA ASP A 132 -6.84 -20.44 -20.99
C ASP A 132 -6.94 -21.42 -19.80
N GLY A 133 -7.72 -21.09 -18.77
CA GLY A 133 -8.02 -21.97 -17.63
C GLY A 133 -7.08 -21.84 -16.44
N TRP A 134 -6.23 -20.81 -16.40
CA TRP A 134 -5.48 -20.46 -15.18
C TRP A 134 -6.41 -19.88 -14.12
N SER A 135 -6.13 -20.18 -12.85
CA SER A 135 -6.93 -19.67 -11.74
C SER A 135 -6.55 -18.26 -11.31
N VAL A 136 -5.30 -17.84 -11.53
CA VAL A 136 -4.77 -16.55 -11.07
C VAL A 136 -3.79 -15.91 -12.06
N PRO A 137 -3.65 -14.57 -12.07
CA PRO A 137 -2.64 -13.85 -12.85
C PRO A 137 -1.21 -14.13 -12.36
N ARG A 138 -0.22 -13.83 -13.21
CA ARG A 138 1.21 -14.04 -12.91
C ARG A 138 1.69 -13.33 -11.65
N CYS A 139 1.21 -12.13 -11.39
CA CYS A 139 1.61 -11.37 -10.20
C CYS A 139 1.19 -12.06 -8.89
N VAL A 140 0.05 -12.76 -8.89
CA VAL A 140 -0.48 -13.50 -7.76
C VAL A 140 0.24 -14.84 -7.61
N ASP A 141 0.38 -15.59 -8.71
CA ASP A 141 1.09 -16.87 -8.75
C ASP A 141 2.55 -16.74 -8.26
N ALA A 142 3.22 -15.65 -8.62
CA ALA A 142 4.59 -15.37 -8.24
C ALA A 142 4.76 -14.82 -6.82
N CYS A 143 3.70 -14.58 -6.05
CA CYS A 143 3.79 -13.95 -4.73
C CYS A 143 4.21 -14.96 -3.64
N PRO A 144 5.47 -14.91 -3.12
CA PRO A 144 5.95 -15.93 -2.19
C PRO A 144 5.37 -15.78 -0.77
N VAL A 145 4.84 -14.60 -0.45
CA VAL A 145 4.31 -14.23 0.88
C VAL A 145 2.78 -14.29 0.94
N GLY A 146 2.12 -14.62 -0.17
CA GLY A 146 0.65 -14.64 -0.25
C GLY A 146 0.01 -13.29 0.05
N GLY A 147 0.70 -12.19 -0.26
CA GLY A 147 0.19 -10.83 -0.10
C GLY A 147 -0.70 -10.38 -1.25
N LEU A 148 -0.62 -11.02 -2.42
CA LEU A 148 -1.50 -10.79 -3.56
C LEU A 148 -2.44 -11.97 -3.74
N ARG A 149 -3.73 -11.68 -3.92
CA ARG A 149 -4.76 -12.69 -4.18
C ARG A 149 -5.71 -12.20 -5.27
N PHE A 150 -6.31 -13.16 -5.96
CA PHE A 150 -7.24 -12.91 -7.05
C PHE A 150 -8.31 -14.01 -7.06
N GLY A 151 -9.53 -13.63 -7.40
CA GLY A 151 -10.68 -14.53 -7.41
C GLY A 151 -11.99 -13.76 -7.50
N ASP A 152 -13.09 -14.44 -7.25
CA ASP A 152 -14.42 -13.85 -7.24
C ASP A 152 -14.63 -12.98 -6.00
N GLU A 153 -15.31 -11.84 -6.16
CA GLU A 153 -15.60 -10.89 -5.08
C GLU A 153 -16.25 -11.58 -3.86
N SER A 154 -17.14 -12.52 -4.11
CA SER A 154 -17.82 -13.31 -3.08
C SER A 154 -16.88 -14.16 -2.22
N GLU A 155 -15.73 -14.57 -2.74
CA GLU A 155 -14.73 -15.36 -2.01
C GLU A 155 -13.99 -14.52 -0.96
N PHE A 156 -13.97 -13.19 -1.13
CA PHE A 156 -13.23 -12.26 -0.29
C PHE A 156 -14.13 -11.29 0.49
N ALA A 157 -15.44 -11.56 0.61
CA ALA A 157 -16.41 -10.62 1.18
C ALA A 157 -16.02 -10.10 2.59
N GLU A 158 -15.49 -10.96 3.47
CA GLU A 158 -15.04 -10.54 4.80
C GLU A 158 -13.85 -9.58 4.74
N GLU A 159 -12.91 -9.84 3.83
CA GLU A 159 -11.68 -9.07 3.68
C GLU A 159 -11.96 -7.74 3.00
N ILE A 160 -12.79 -7.76 1.95
CA ILE A 160 -13.30 -6.54 1.30
C ILE A 160 -13.99 -5.63 2.32
N GLY A 161 -14.76 -6.19 3.26
CA GLY A 161 -15.40 -5.41 4.33
C GLY A 161 -14.43 -4.69 5.28
N LYS A 162 -13.15 -5.08 5.30
CA LYS A 162 -12.08 -4.47 6.10
C LYS A 162 -11.07 -3.70 5.25
N ALA A 163 -11.15 -3.82 3.94
CA ALA A 163 -10.19 -3.27 3.00
C ALA A 163 -10.51 -1.81 2.68
N GLU A 164 -9.48 -1.10 2.28
CA GLU A 164 -9.55 0.24 1.71
C GLU A 164 -9.27 0.15 0.19
N ARG A 165 -9.57 1.21 -0.56
CA ARG A 165 -9.24 1.29 -1.98
C ARG A 165 -8.53 2.62 -2.25
N LEU A 166 -7.43 2.55 -2.99
CA LEU A 166 -6.68 3.74 -3.42
C LEU A 166 -7.48 4.53 -4.48
N ASP A 167 -8.21 3.82 -5.33
CA ASP A 167 -9.22 4.35 -6.24
C ASP A 167 -10.60 3.80 -5.84
N PRO A 168 -11.58 4.67 -5.49
CA PRO A 168 -12.93 4.26 -5.09
C PRO A 168 -13.71 3.42 -6.11
N GLU A 169 -13.30 3.38 -7.37
CA GLU A 169 -13.95 2.61 -8.44
C GLU A 169 -13.13 1.38 -8.86
N SER A 170 -12.00 1.14 -8.18
CA SER A 170 -11.12 0.02 -8.47
C SER A 170 -11.63 -1.32 -7.92
N ASN A 171 -11.27 -2.38 -8.65
CA ASN A 171 -11.39 -3.79 -8.25
C ASN A 171 -10.22 -4.30 -7.41
N VAL A 172 -9.35 -3.39 -6.96
CA VAL A 172 -8.16 -3.70 -6.17
C VAL A 172 -8.40 -3.20 -4.75
N TYR A 173 -8.49 -4.14 -3.82
CA TYR A 173 -8.76 -3.92 -2.41
C TYR A 173 -7.48 -4.08 -1.61
N TYR A 174 -7.21 -3.14 -0.71
CA TYR A 174 -5.98 -3.11 0.08
C TYR A 174 -6.30 -3.33 1.56
N LEU A 175 -5.73 -4.38 2.12
CA LEU A 175 -5.70 -4.61 3.56
C LEU A 175 -4.44 -3.97 4.15
N ASN A 176 -4.57 -3.45 5.37
CA ASN A 176 -3.44 -2.97 6.16
C ASN A 176 -2.59 -1.89 5.46
N LEU A 177 -3.25 -0.98 4.72
CA LEU A 177 -2.55 0.21 4.19
C LEU A 177 -1.83 0.95 5.33
N PRO A 178 -0.63 1.48 5.06
CA PRO A 178 0.15 2.17 6.07
C PRO A 178 -0.63 3.39 6.58
N LYS A 179 -0.58 3.58 7.88
CA LYS A 179 -1.14 4.73 8.59
C LYS A 179 -0.05 5.37 9.43
N ARG A 180 -0.31 6.61 9.86
CA ARG A 180 0.68 7.37 10.62
C ARG A 180 1.09 6.65 11.90
N TRP A 181 2.31 6.89 12.34
CA TRP A 181 2.80 6.39 13.62
C TRP A 181 3.64 7.43 14.38
N VAL A 182 3.73 7.25 15.70
CA VAL A 182 4.64 7.98 16.58
C VAL A 182 5.46 6.93 17.33
N ALA A 183 6.78 7.03 17.30
CA ALA A 183 7.68 6.11 17.99
C ALA A 183 8.89 6.81 18.56
N GLY A 184 9.47 6.26 19.62
CA GLY A 184 10.65 6.82 20.27
C GLY A 184 11.27 5.81 21.24
N GLN A 185 12.23 6.27 22.02
CA GLN A 185 12.93 5.48 23.03
C GLN A 185 13.00 6.26 24.34
N VAL A 186 12.88 5.60 25.48
CA VAL A 186 12.95 6.22 26.81
C VAL A 186 14.20 5.77 27.54
N ILE A 187 14.97 6.73 28.05
CA ILE A 187 16.30 6.50 28.66
C ILE A 187 16.40 7.25 30.00
N ASP A 188 17.02 6.61 31.00
CA ASP A 188 17.55 7.29 32.19
C ASP A 188 18.92 7.86 31.84
N ASP A 189 18.98 9.18 31.64
CA ASP A 189 20.19 9.90 31.22
C ASP A 189 21.36 9.74 32.20
N ALA A 190 21.07 9.63 33.50
CA ALA A 190 22.11 9.51 34.52
C ALA A 190 22.66 8.08 34.61
N ALA A 191 21.83 7.08 34.35
CA ALA A 191 22.25 5.68 34.35
C ALA A 191 22.83 5.22 33.00
N ASP A 192 22.58 5.98 31.91
CA ASP A 192 22.86 5.57 30.53
C ASP A 192 22.19 4.22 30.18
N GLU A 193 20.95 4.05 30.65
CA GLU A 193 20.18 2.80 30.57
C GLU A 193 18.75 3.07 30.08
N VAL A 194 18.16 2.10 29.39
CA VAL A 194 16.79 2.19 28.91
C VAL A 194 15.79 2.05 30.06
N VAL A 195 14.67 2.77 29.99
CA VAL A 195 13.60 2.63 30.98
C VAL A 195 12.55 1.67 30.43
N ILE A 196 12.58 0.43 30.93
CA ILE A 196 11.64 -0.63 30.55
C ILE A 196 10.32 -0.45 31.31
N GLY A 197 9.18 -0.63 30.62
CA GLY A 197 7.85 -0.55 31.23
C GLY A 197 7.41 0.86 31.63
N ALA A 198 8.07 1.91 31.12
CA ALA A 198 7.59 3.28 31.27
C ALA A 198 6.23 3.41 30.58
N LYS A 199 5.26 4.01 31.28
CA LYS A 199 3.95 4.32 30.70
C LYS A 199 4.09 5.50 29.76
N VAL A 200 3.63 5.33 28.53
CA VAL A 200 3.61 6.37 27.50
C VAL A 200 2.16 6.62 27.09
N SER A 201 1.73 7.87 27.14
CA SER A 201 0.42 8.30 26.65
C SER A 201 0.54 9.29 25.49
N LEU A 202 -0.39 9.21 24.56
CA LEU A 202 -0.46 10.06 23.38
C LEU A 202 -1.86 10.67 23.30
N GLU A 203 -1.97 11.97 23.57
CA GLU A 203 -3.22 12.72 23.61
C GLU A 203 -3.32 13.68 22.41
N PRO A 204 -4.39 13.64 21.60
CA PRO A 204 -4.52 14.59 20.49
C PRO A 204 -4.72 16.02 21.00
N LEU A 205 -3.92 16.94 20.49
CA LEU A 205 -4.07 18.36 20.80
C LEU A 205 -5.40 18.87 20.24
N GLY A 206 -6.21 19.48 21.11
CA GLY A 206 -7.56 19.94 20.78
C GLY A 206 -8.67 18.93 21.04
N GLY A 207 -8.36 17.75 21.58
CA GLY A 207 -9.37 16.78 22.03
C GLY A 207 -10.20 16.15 20.90
N SER A 208 -9.62 16.02 19.71
CA SER A 208 -10.32 15.58 18.51
C SER A 208 -10.67 14.09 18.50
N PHE A 209 -10.05 13.27 19.35
CA PHE A 209 -10.34 11.84 19.55
C PHE A 209 -9.71 11.32 20.85
N GLU A 210 -9.88 10.02 21.14
CA GLU A 210 -9.43 9.40 22.39
C GLU A 210 -7.90 9.33 22.50
N ALA A 211 -7.41 9.46 23.73
CA ALA A 211 -6.00 9.27 24.05
C ALA A 211 -5.62 7.79 23.96
N LEU A 212 -4.37 7.55 23.57
CA LEU A 212 -3.80 6.21 23.46
C LEU A 212 -2.74 6.02 24.55
N GLU A 213 -2.57 4.78 25.00
CA GLU A 213 -1.53 4.42 25.97
C GLU A 213 -0.77 3.16 25.51
N THR A 214 0.51 3.11 25.82
CA THR A 214 1.36 1.93 25.66
C THR A 214 2.44 1.94 26.75
N THR A 215 3.29 0.93 26.75
CA THR A 215 4.47 0.85 27.61
C THR A 215 5.73 0.64 26.78
N THR A 216 6.87 1.10 27.30
CA THR A 216 8.15 0.79 26.66
C THR A 216 8.51 -0.68 26.78
N ASP A 217 9.13 -1.22 25.73
CA ASP A 217 9.61 -2.60 25.67
C ASP A 217 11.01 -2.77 26.33
N GLU A 218 11.65 -3.93 26.14
CA GLU A 218 12.97 -4.25 26.68
C GLU A 218 14.11 -3.40 26.13
N PHE A 219 13.90 -2.69 25.02
CA PHE A 219 14.83 -1.72 24.44
C PHE A 219 14.47 -0.28 24.83
N GLY A 220 13.50 -0.08 25.71
CA GLY A 220 12.96 1.23 26.06
C GLY A 220 12.13 1.85 24.94
N ASP A 221 11.78 1.10 23.89
CA ASP A 221 11.08 1.62 22.73
C ASP A 221 9.58 1.64 22.96
N PHE A 222 8.91 2.64 22.38
CA PHE A 222 7.45 2.67 22.30
C PHE A 222 7.00 2.94 20.86
N TRP A 223 5.84 2.39 20.51
CA TRP A 223 5.22 2.56 19.19
C TRP A 223 3.72 2.79 19.34
N PHE A 224 3.24 3.88 18.75
CA PHE A 224 1.84 4.10 18.45
C PHE A 224 1.66 3.99 16.94
N ARG A 225 0.89 2.99 16.49
CA ARG A 225 0.62 2.74 15.07
C ARG A 225 -0.83 3.07 14.74
N ASN A 226 -1.15 3.20 13.46
CA ASN A 226 -2.52 3.46 12.99
C ASN A 226 -3.12 4.78 13.49
N LEU A 227 -2.30 5.82 13.55
CA LEU A 227 -2.68 7.14 14.01
C LEU A 227 -3.36 7.96 12.91
N LYS A 228 -4.25 8.84 13.35
CA LYS A 228 -4.81 9.91 12.51
C LYS A 228 -3.81 11.06 12.39
N GLU A 229 -3.91 11.80 11.30
CA GLU A 229 -3.14 13.02 11.09
C GLU A 229 -3.55 14.12 12.09
N ALA A 230 -2.70 14.36 13.08
CA ALA A 230 -2.90 15.35 14.12
C ALA A 230 -1.58 15.74 14.80
N ASP A 231 -1.64 16.80 15.60
CA ASP A 231 -0.62 17.08 16.60
C ASP A 231 -1.04 16.42 17.93
N TYR A 232 -0.07 15.88 18.64
CA TYR A 232 -0.27 15.12 19.87
C TYR A 232 0.63 15.64 20.99
N ARG A 233 0.15 15.55 22.22
CA ARG A 233 0.97 15.58 23.43
C ARG A 233 1.40 14.15 23.74
N LEU A 234 2.69 13.91 23.73
CA LEU A 234 3.31 12.69 24.20
C LEU A 234 3.75 12.90 25.64
N THR A 235 3.28 12.05 26.56
CA THR A 235 3.66 12.08 27.97
C THR A 235 4.25 10.73 28.38
N VAL A 236 5.43 10.76 29.01
CA VAL A 236 6.13 9.57 29.51
C VAL A 236 6.24 9.65 31.02
N SER A 237 5.92 8.55 31.70
CA SER A 237 5.99 8.43 33.16
C SER A 237 6.46 7.05 33.59
N ALA A 238 7.28 7.01 34.64
CA ALA A 238 7.76 5.77 35.25
C ALA A 238 7.95 5.97 36.75
N ALA A 239 7.80 4.90 37.54
CA ALA A 239 7.96 4.97 38.99
C ALA A 239 9.39 5.41 39.36
N GLY A 240 9.52 6.43 40.20
CA GLY A 240 10.82 6.99 40.60
C GLY A 240 11.40 8.02 39.63
N TYR A 241 10.67 8.38 38.56
CA TYR A 241 11.09 9.39 37.57
C TYR A 241 10.10 10.55 37.51
N ALA A 242 10.61 11.75 37.28
CA ALA A 242 9.76 12.90 36.94
C ALA A 242 9.16 12.68 35.54
N PRO A 243 7.85 12.94 35.34
CA PRO A 243 7.22 12.78 34.04
C PRO A 243 7.79 13.77 33.01
N ARG A 244 7.84 13.34 31.75
CA ARG A 244 8.25 14.18 30.62
C ARG A 244 7.12 14.33 29.64
N GLU A 245 7.04 15.51 29.03
CA GLU A 245 6.09 15.81 27.96
C GLU A 245 6.81 16.42 26.76
N GLN A 246 6.36 16.06 25.56
CA GLN A 246 6.77 16.71 24.31
C GLN A 246 5.64 16.64 23.27
N THR A 247 5.76 17.43 22.21
CA THR A 247 4.82 17.39 21.09
C THR A 247 5.29 16.39 20.04
N ALA A 248 4.36 15.64 19.46
CA ALA A 248 4.58 14.80 18.28
C ALA A 248 3.56 15.19 17.20
N SER A 249 3.98 15.29 15.93
CA SER A 249 3.08 15.63 14.83
C SER A 249 3.10 14.55 13.77
N THR A 250 1.91 14.20 13.28
CA THR A 250 1.71 13.20 12.21
C THR A 250 1.05 13.81 10.97
N LYS A 251 0.92 15.14 10.91
CA LYS A 251 0.21 15.84 9.84
C LYS A 251 0.89 15.73 8.49
N GLU A 252 2.22 15.72 8.48
CA GLU A 252 3.01 15.69 7.25
C GLU A 252 3.64 14.31 7.02
N ALA A 253 4.18 13.73 8.09
CA ALA A 253 4.92 12.47 8.07
C ALA A 253 4.77 11.73 9.39
N ASP A 254 5.22 10.48 9.43
CA ASP A 254 5.40 9.73 10.67
C ASP A 254 6.39 10.41 11.61
N CYS A 255 6.17 10.25 12.92
CA CYS A 255 6.92 10.97 13.93
C CYS A 255 7.89 10.05 14.67
N ASN A 256 9.18 10.21 14.37
CA ASN A 256 10.23 9.78 15.28
C ASN A 256 10.37 10.84 16.40
N ALA A 257 9.86 10.50 17.59
CA ALA A 257 9.91 11.33 18.80
C ALA A 257 11.33 11.41 19.43
N GLY A 258 12.29 10.64 18.90
CA GLY A 258 13.66 10.59 19.39
C GLY A 258 13.79 9.92 20.75
N MET A 259 14.83 10.30 21.49
CA MET A 259 15.08 9.85 22.85
C MET A 259 14.36 10.77 23.84
N VAL A 260 13.51 10.20 24.68
CA VAL A 260 12.84 10.90 25.79
C VAL A 260 13.62 10.62 27.07
N LEU A 261 14.33 11.64 27.57
CA LEU A 261 15.22 11.52 28.73
C LEU A 261 14.45 11.72 30.03
N LEU A 262 14.34 10.67 30.85
CA LEU A 262 13.76 10.75 32.19
C LEU A 262 14.83 11.06 33.23
N GLU A 263 14.47 11.90 34.20
CA GLU A 263 15.29 12.21 35.37
C GLU A 263 14.63 11.61 36.61
N LYS A 264 15.43 11.08 37.55
CA LYS A 264 14.89 10.56 38.82
C LYS A 264 14.20 11.66 39.60
N SER A 265 13.04 11.34 40.18
CA SER A 265 12.37 12.23 41.12
C SER A 265 13.24 12.40 42.36
N ALA A 266 13.34 13.65 42.84
CA ALA A 266 14.04 13.99 44.09
C ALA A 266 13.38 13.37 45.33
#